data_AF-A0ABD5STH3-F1
#
_entry.id   AF-A0ABD5STH3-F1
#
_cell.length_a   1.000
_cell.length_b   1.000
_cell.length_c   1.000
_cell.angle_alpha   90.00
_cell.angle_beta   90.00
_cell.angle_gamma   90.00
#
_symmetry.space_group_name_H-M   'P 1'
#
loop_
_entity.id
_entity.type
_entity.pdbx_description
1 polymer ?
#
loop_
_entity_poly.entity_id
_entity_poly.type
_entity_poly.pdbx_seq_one_letter_code
_entity_poly.pdbx_strand_id
1 'polypeptide(L)'
;MADDTSRKRTVRGKKITASREQKNGRRAKKELARTASNAGERNGDSPLSDPETVVPEPFVETDAVRSLRDRIDGWLEADQPVHLIGPTGCGKTALALSAAAER
;
A
#
# COMPACT_ATOMS: atom_id res chain seq x y z
N MET A 1 -46.51 7.30 18.10
CA MET A 1 -45.98 8.62 17.68
C MET A 1 -44.48 8.45 17.45
N ALA A 2 -44.04 8.37 16.19
CA ALA A 2 -42.62 8.16 15.87
C ALA A 2 -41.89 9.51 15.83
N ASP A 3 -40.97 9.73 16.76
CA ASP A 3 -40.17 10.95 16.82
C ASP A 3 -39.28 11.09 15.59
N ASP A 4 -39.48 12.18 14.84
CA ASP A 4 -38.59 12.62 13.75
C ASP A 4 -37.24 13.02 14.34
N THR A 5 -36.35 12.05 14.53
CA THR A 5 -34.98 12.24 15.05
C THR A 5 -34.03 12.88 14.04
N SER A 6 -34.54 13.67 13.08
CA SER A 6 -33.71 14.40 12.14
C SER A 6 -33.09 15.62 12.82
N ARG A 7 -31.84 15.48 13.27
CA ARG A 7 -31.05 16.58 13.86
C ARG A 7 -30.78 17.66 12.81
N LYS A 8 -31.70 18.62 12.65
CA LYS A 8 -31.62 19.73 11.67
C LYS A 8 -30.69 20.84 12.17
N ARG A 9 -29.40 20.54 12.32
CA ARG A 9 -28.38 21.55 12.65
C ARG A 9 -28.06 22.41 11.42
N THR A 10 -28.15 23.72 11.59
CA THR A 10 -27.78 24.74 10.60
C THR A 10 -26.66 25.62 11.16
N VAL A 11 -25.80 26.15 10.28
CA VAL A 11 -24.81 27.19 10.61
C VAL A 11 -24.94 28.27 9.54
N ARG A 12 -25.09 29.54 9.98
CA ARG A 12 -25.26 30.71 9.09
C ARG A 12 -26.35 30.51 8.03
N GLY A 13 -27.51 29.97 8.45
CA GLY A 13 -28.66 29.73 7.57
C GLY A 13 -28.50 28.56 6.59
N LYS A 14 -27.34 27.90 6.54
CA LYS A 14 -27.10 26.74 5.68
C LYS A 14 -27.14 25.43 6.47
N LYS A 15 -27.80 24.43 5.90
CA LYS A 15 -27.86 23.08 6.47
C LYS A 15 -26.51 22.39 6.30
N ILE A 16 -25.99 21.84 7.39
CA ILE A 16 -24.64 21.26 7.41
C ILE A 16 -24.65 19.82 6.88
N THR A 17 -25.81 19.14 6.95
CA THR A 17 -25.93 17.74 6.55
C THR A 17 -27.01 17.54 5.48
N ALA A 18 -26.70 16.73 4.48
CA ALA A 18 -27.67 16.27 3.48
C ALA A 18 -28.85 15.57 4.16
N SER A 19 -30.04 15.67 3.57
CA SER A 19 -31.24 15.02 4.10
C SER A 19 -31.07 13.49 4.16
N ARG A 20 -31.85 12.84 5.03
CA ARG A 20 -31.86 11.38 5.17
C ARG A 20 -32.19 10.71 3.82
N GLU A 21 -33.12 11.30 3.08
CA GLU A 21 -33.51 10.90 1.72
C GLU A 21 -32.34 10.99 0.72
N GLN A 22 -31.62 12.13 0.69
CA GLN A 22 -30.43 12.29 -0.17
C GLN A 22 -29.33 11.28 0.18
N LYS A 23 -29.15 10.98 1.47
CA LYS A 23 -28.19 9.96 1.91
C LYS A 23 -28.63 8.54 1.49
N ASN A 24 -29.91 8.23 1.58
CA ASN A 24 -30.46 6.93 1.18
C ASN A 24 -30.34 6.73 -0.34
N GLY A 25 -30.68 7.74 -1.15
CA GLY A 25 -30.50 7.68 -2.61
C GLY A 25 -29.04 7.48 -3.01
N ARG A 26 -28.09 8.14 -2.33
CA ARG A 26 -26.65 7.94 -2.56
C ARG A 26 -26.19 6.53 -2.18
N ARG A 27 -26.74 5.95 -1.11
CA ARG A 27 -26.43 4.57 -0.70
C ARG A 27 -26.97 3.56 -1.71
N ALA A 28 -28.22 3.68 -2.12
CA ALA A 28 -28.83 2.81 -3.13
C ALA A 28 -28.06 2.85 -4.46
N LYS A 29 -27.70 4.05 -4.94
CA LYS A 29 -26.89 4.20 -6.16
C LYS A 29 -25.50 3.55 -6.03
N LYS A 30 -24.87 3.63 -4.85
CA LYS A 30 -23.58 2.99 -4.58
C LYS A 30 -23.68 1.46 -4.54
N GLU A 31 -24.77 0.93 -3.98
CA GLU A 31 -25.00 -0.53 -3.96
C GLU A 31 -25.28 -1.06 -5.36
N LEU A 32 -26.13 -0.39 -6.15
CA LEU A 32 -26.35 -0.75 -7.55
C LEU A 32 -25.05 -0.76 -8.37
N ALA A 33 -24.18 0.23 -8.17
CA ALA A 33 -22.88 0.28 -8.82
C ALA A 33 -21.95 -0.87 -8.40
N ARG A 34 -21.98 -1.27 -7.12
CA ARG A 34 -21.20 -2.41 -6.60
C ARG A 34 -21.72 -3.75 -7.13
N THR A 35 -23.04 -3.93 -7.19
CA THR A 35 -23.64 -5.14 -7.74
C THR A 35 -23.34 -5.25 -9.24
N ALA A 36 -23.39 -4.14 -9.97
CA ALA A 36 -23.00 -4.10 -11.39
C ALA A 36 -21.51 -4.39 -11.59
N SER A 37 -20.62 -3.87 -10.74
CA SER A 37 -19.18 -4.18 -10.83
C SER A 37 -18.83 -5.62 -10.46
N ASN A 38 -19.63 -6.27 -9.61
CA ASN A 38 -19.44 -7.68 -9.23
C ASN A 38 -19.90 -8.67 -10.31
N ALA A 39 -20.67 -8.22 -11.32
CA ALA A 39 -21.15 -9.05 -12.42
C ALA A 39 -20.19 -9.07 -13.63
N GLY A 40 -19.18 -8.19 -13.67
CA GLY A 40 -18.08 -8.27 -14.65
C GLY A 40 -17.01 -9.25 -14.20
N GLU A 41 -16.38 -9.97 -15.13
CA GLU A 41 -15.22 -10.83 -14.87
C GLU A 41 -14.20 -10.08 -14.01
N ARG A 42 -13.85 -10.68 -12.87
CA ARG A 42 -12.89 -10.12 -11.91
C ARG A 42 -11.51 -10.13 -12.54
N ASN A 43 -11.16 -9.08 -13.27
CA ASN A 43 -9.77 -8.83 -13.64
C ASN A 43 -9.00 -8.42 -12.38
N GLY A 44 -8.29 -9.39 -11.77
CA GLY A 44 -7.11 -9.11 -10.95
C GLY A 44 -7.26 -9.16 -9.43
N ASP A 45 -8.34 -9.71 -8.88
CA ASP A 45 -8.43 -9.96 -7.43
C ASP A 45 -8.22 -11.46 -7.15
N SER A 46 -7.03 -11.94 -7.51
CA SER A 46 -6.52 -13.19 -6.95
C SER A 46 -6.38 -12.97 -5.43
N PRO A 47 -6.74 -13.97 -4.59
CA PRO A 47 -6.47 -13.88 -3.16
C PRO A 47 -5.00 -13.53 -2.97
N LEU A 48 -4.70 -12.51 -2.14
CA LEU A 48 -3.33 -12.18 -1.77
C LEU A 48 -2.66 -13.48 -1.33
N SER A 49 -1.63 -13.90 -2.07
CA SER A 49 -0.89 -15.12 -1.76
C SER A 49 -0.37 -15.04 -0.33
N ASP A 50 -0.34 -16.18 0.35
CA ASP A 50 0.23 -16.26 1.69
C ASP A 50 1.67 -15.73 1.64
N PRO A 51 2.06 -14.78 2.52
CA PRO A 51 3.39 -14.18 2.50
C PRO A 51 4.53 -15.21 2.60
N GLU A 52 4.29 -16.40 3.16
CA GLU A 52 5.30 -17.47 3.20
C GLU A 52 5.50 -18.17 1.84
N THR A 53 4.55 -18.06 0.92
CA THR A 53 4.61 -18.67 -0.42
C THR A 53 5.21 -17.74 -1.48
N VAL A 54 5.38 -16.46 -1.16
CA VAL A 54 5.98 -15.47 -2.07
C VAL A 54 7.49 -15.51 -1.89
N VAL A 55 8.16 -16.29 -2.74
CA VAL A 55 9.61 -16.20 -2.87
C VAL A 55 9.93 -14.82 -3.44
N PRO A 56 10.65 -13.94 -2.71
CA PRO A 56 11.05 -12.65 -3.26
C PRO A 56 11.86 -12.87 -4.53
N GLU A 57 11.65 -12.02 -5.54
CA GLU A 57 12.42 -12.14 -6.77
C GLU A 57 13.92 -12.06 -6.45
N PRO A 58 14.74 -12.92 -7.09
CA PRO A 58 16.16 -12.96 -6.82
C PRO A 58 16.79 -11.59 -7.13
N PHE A 59 17.58 -11.09 -6.18
CA PHE A 59 18.33 -9.85 -6.36
C PHE A 59 19.32 -10.01 -7.52
N VAL A 60 19.26 -9.12 -8.51
CA VAL A 60 20.10 -9.22 -9.70
C VAL A 60 21.53 -8.79 -9.38
N GLU A 61 22.44 -9.74 -9.42
CA GLU A 61 23.86 -9.51 -9.18
C GLU A 61 24.59 -9.20 -10.50
N THR A 62 25.24 -8.04 -10.54
CA THR A 62 26.09 -7.60 -11.65
C THR A 62 27.51 -7.43 -11.14
N ASP A 63 28.52 -7.37 -12.02
CA ASP A 63 29.91 -7.19 -11.60
C ASP A 63 30.11 -5.91 -10.74
N ALA A 64 29.38 -4.83 -11.07
CA ALA A 64 29.41 -3.60 -10.29
C ALA A 64 28.78 -3.76 -8.90
N VAL A 65 27.67 -4.50 -8.82
CA VAL A 65 26.98 -4.80 -7.56
C VAL A 65 27.83 -5.72 -6.68
N ARG A 66 28.46 -6.75 -7.26
CA ARG A 66 29.38 -7.64 -6.56
C ARG A 66 30.57 -6.88 -5.96
N SER A 67 31.22 -6.02 -6.76
CA SER A 67 32.33 -5.19 -6.25
C SER A 67 31.90 -4.24 -5.13
N LEU A 68 30.69 -3.68 -5.21
CA LEU A 68 30.15 -2.86 -4.14
C LEU A 68 29.87 -3.69 -2.88
N ARG A 69 29.36 -4.92 -3.06
CA ARG A 69 29.07 -5.86 -1.99
C ARG A 69 30.33 -6.28 -1.22
N ASP A 70 31.37 -6.69 -1.94
CA ASP A 70 32.68 -7.05 -1.35
C ASP A 70 33.21 -5.93 -0.44
N ARG A 71 33.03 -4.67 -0.87
CA ARG A 71 33.42 -3.51 -0.09
C ARG A 71 32.55 -3.33 1.16
N ILE A 72 31.23 -3.53 1.05
CA ILE A 72 30.30 -3.43 2.18
C ILE A 72 30.60 -4.50 3.22
N ASP A 73 30.84 -5.74 2.79
CA ASP A 73 31.08 -6.86 3.69
C ASP A 73 32.33 -6.67 4.53
N GLY A 74 33.41 -6.13 3.96
CA GLY A 74 34.61 -5.79 4.75
C GLY A 74 34.37 -4.77 5.88
N TRP A 75 33.41 -3.83 5.72
CA TRP A 75 33.04 -2.91 6.80
C TRP A 75 32.12 -3.56 7.82
N LEU A 76 31.19 -4.39 7.36
CA LEU A 76 30.26 -5.10 8.24
C LEU A 76 30.98 -6.15 9.10
N GLU A 77 31.98 -6.85 8.56
CA GLU A 77 32.86 -7.75 9.31
C GLU A 77 33.65 -7.04 10.41
N ALA A 78 33.89 -5.74 10.26
CA ALA A 78 34.56 -4.89 11.25
C ALA A 78 33.57 -4.23 12.25
N ASP A 79 32.31 -4.67 12.28
CA ASP A 79 31.22 -4.08 13.07
C ASP A 79 31.07 -2.57 12.84
N GLN A 80 31.42 -2.07 11.64
CA GLN A 80 31.29 -0.67 11.28
C GLN A 80 30.01 -0.40 10.49
N PRO A 81 29.28 0.69 10.80
CA PRO A 81 28.09 1.06 10.07
C PRO A 81 28.40 1.51 8.65
N VAL A 82 27.59 1.07 7.69
CA VAL A 82 27.72 1.42 6.28
C VAL A 82 26.64 2.39 5.85
N HIS A 83 27.01 3.42 5.09
CA HIS A 83 26.08 4.41 4.52
C HIS A 83 26.12 4.37 2.99
N LEU A 84 24.98 4.03 2.37
CA LEU A 84 24.84 4.00 0.91
C LEU A 84 24.31 5.34 0.39
N ILE A 85 25.06 5.99 -0.50
CA ILE A 85 24.69 7.26 -1.13
C ILE A 85 24.38 7.04 -2.61
N GLY A 86 23.29 7.64 -3.08
CA GLY A 86 22.90 7.61 -4.49
C GLY A 86 21.49 8.15 -4.72
N PRO A 87 21.08 8.39 -5.98
CA PRO A 87 19.74 8.85 -6.31
C PRO A 87 18.64 7.91 -5.82
N THR A 88 17.39 8.41 -5.79
CA THR A 88 16.22 7.57 -5.54
C THR A 88 16.07 6.52 -6.64
N GLY A 89 15.59 5.33 -6.30
CA GLY A 89 15.43 4.23 -7.27
C GLY A 89 16.69 3.45 -7.63
N CYS A 90 17.90 3.85 -7.17
CA CYS A 90 19.14 3.10 -7.44
C CYS A 90 19.31 1.79 -6.64
N GLY A 91 18.25 1.26 -6.02
CA GLY A 91 18.31 -0.05 -5.35
C GLY A 91 19.05 -0.09 -4.00
N LYS A 92 19.38 1.04 -3.36
CA LYS A 92 20.09 1.05 -2.04
C LYS A 92 19.39 0.21 -0.97
N THR A 93 18.07 0.33 -0.87
CA THR A 93 17.26 -0.44 0.08
C THR A 93 17.24 -1.91 -0.28
N ALA A 94 17.14 -2.25 -1.58
CA ALA A 94 17.17 -3.62 -2.04
C ALA A 94 18.53 -4.29 -1.75
N LEU A 95 19.64 -3.56 -1.96
CA LEU A 95 20.98 -4.02 -1.64
C LEU A 95 21.15 -4.29 -0.13
N ALA A 96 20.68 -3.39 0.73
CA ALA A 96 20.74 -3.58 2.17
C ALA A 96 19.95 -4.81 2.64
N LEU A 97 18.75 -5.02 2.10
CA LEU A 97 17.93 -6.20 2.39
C LEU A 97 18.58 -7.50 1.87
N SER A 98 19.15 -7.47 0.66
CA SER A 98 19.88 -8.61 0.09
C SER A 98 21.09 -8.99 0.96
N ALA A 99 21.86 -8.00 1.43
CA ALA A 99 23.00 -8.24 2.31
C ALA A 99 22.61 -8.77 3.70
N ALA A 100 21.40 -8.44 4.17
CA ALA A 100 20.84 -8.97 5.42
C ALA A 100 20.29 -10.39 5.27
N ALA A 101 19.73 -10.75 4.11
CA ALA A 101 19.16 -12.07 3.88
C ALA A 101 20.21 -13.20 3.79
N GLU A 102 21.47 -12.86 3.50
CA GLU A 102 22.58 -13.82 3.41
C GLU A 102 23.35 -14.02 4.73
N ARG A 103 22.94 -13.34 5.81
CA ARG A 103 23.49 -13.52 7.17
C ARG A 103 22.47 -14.19 8.09
#